data_AF-A0A1C5YFN0-F1
#
_entry.id   AF-A0A1C5YFN0-F1
#
_cell.length_a   1.000
_cell.length_b   1.000
_cell.length_c   1.000
_cell.angle_alpha   90.00
_cell.angle_beta   90.00
_cell.angle_gamma   90.00
#
_symmetry.space_group_name_H-M   'P 1'
#
loop_
_entity.id
_entity.type
_entity.pdbx_description
1 polymer ?
#
loop_
_entity_poly.entity_id
_entity_poly.type
_entity_poly.pdbx_seq_one_letter_code
_entity_poly.pdbx_strand_id
1 'polypeptide(L)'
;MASTVLHFYYPVIFPIIDQRAYRELYAMDYPKTMTKIPMLTELYLKYIKDCWEYQQEKCPEIAFSQIDKVLYQLDKEKGNKVIY
;
A
#
# COMPACT_ATOMS: atom_id res chain seq x y z
N MET A 1 9.87 -2.92 8.08
CA MET A 1 9.35 -2.71 6.71
C MET A 1 10.24 -1.71 6.00
N ALA A 2 10.90 -2.10 4.91
CA ALA A 2 11.79 -1.21 4.16
C ALA A 2 11.04 -0.02 3.52
N SER A 3 9.77 -0.23 3.16
CA SER A 3 8.85 0.78 2.63
C SER A 3 8.64 1.96 3.57
N THR A 4 8.61 1.75 4.89
CA THR A 4 8.49 2.83 5.89
C THR A 4 9.70 3.77 5.84
N VAL A 5 10.90 3.22 5.71
CA VAL A 5 12.13 4.01 5.61
C VAL A 5 12.11 4.85 4.33
N LEU A 6 11.75 4.25 3.20
CA LEU A 6 11.63 4.96 1.92
C LEU A 6 10.58 6.08 1.97
N HIS A 7 9.44 5.84 2.61
CA HIS A 7 8.40 6.84 2.82
C HIS A 7 8.90 8.01 3.68
N PHE A 8 9.71 7.76 4.71
CA PHE A 8 10.28 8.84 5.52
C PHE A 8 11.21 9.77 4.72
N TYR A 9 11.98 9.22 3.77
CA TYR A 9 12.86 10.03 2.91
C TYR A 9 12.12 10.71 1.75
N TYR A 10 11.15 10.01 1.15
CA TYR A 10 10.38 10.52 0.00
C TYR A 10 8.90 10.14 0.13
N PRO A 11 8.13 10.87 0.96
CA PRO A 11 6.74 10.51 1.27
C PRO A 11 5.81 10.67 0.07
N VAL A 12 6.18 11.50 -0.91
CA VAL A 12 5.39 11.78 -2.12
C VAL A 12 5.57 10.71 -3.19
N ILE A 13 6.56 9.82 -3.06
CA ILE A 13 6.90 8.82 -4.09
C ILE A 13 6.66 7.40 -3.58
N PHE A 14 6.97 7.14 -2.31
CA PHE A 14 6.95 5.79 -1.76
C PHE A 14 5.86 5.63 -0.71
N PRO A 15 4.68 5.06 -1.05
CA PRO A 15 3.68 4.71 -0.07
C PRO A 15 4.15 3.54 0.79
N ILE A 16 3.66 3.50 2.03
CA ILE A 16 3.92 2.39 2.95
C ILE A 16 3.00 1.23 2.56
N ILE A 17 3.58 0.13 2.09
CA ILE A 17 2.85 -1.11 1.91
C ILE A 17 2.62 -1.78 3.28
N ASP A 18 1.36 -1.99 3.63
CA ASP A 18 0.89 -2.67 4.84
C ASP A 18 -0.17 -3.72 4.44
N GLN A 19 -0.40 -4.75 5.27
CA GLN A 19 -1.37 -5.82 5.00
C GLN A 19 -2.77 -5.25 4.74
N ARG A 20 -3.16 -4.21 5.47
CA ARG A 20 -4.46 -3.53 5.27
C ARG A 20 -4.54 -2.80 3.95
N ALA A 21 -3.54 -1.98 3.65
CA ALA A 21 -3.52 -1.19 2.43
C ALA A 21 -3.45 -2.09 1.18
N TYR A 22 -2.67 -3.18 1.27
CA TYR A 22 -2.61 -4.21 0.23
C TYR A 22 -3.95 -4.93 0.06
N ARG A 23 -4.63 -5.27 1.16
CA ARG A 23 -5.95 -5.90 1.13
C ARG A 23 -7.02 -5.01 0.52
N GLU A 24 -7.02 -3.72 0.82
CA GLU A 24 -7.98 -2.80 0.20
C GLU A 24 -7.75 -2.65 -1.29
N LEU A 25 -6.49 -2.63 -1.71
CA LEU A 25 -6.14 -2.39 -3.10
C LEU A 25 -6.32 -3.63 -3.98
N TYR A 26 -6.02 -4.82 -3.47
CA TYR A 26 -6.11 -6.08 -4.24
C TYR A 26 -7.22 -7.03 -3.80
N ALA A 27 -7.98 -6.70 -2.75
CA ALA A 27 -8.97 -7.58 -2.12
C ALA A 27 -8.40 -8.96 -1.67
N MET A 28 -7.08 -9.05 -1.46
CA MET A 28 -6.38 -10.27 -1.05
C MET A 28 -5.39 -10.00 0.08
N ASP A 29 -5.11 -11.01 0.89
CA ASP A 29 -4.10 -10.90 1.94
C ASP A 29 -2.69 -10.78 1.38
N TYR A 30 -1.86 -9.99 2.06
CA TYR A 30 -0.46 -9.83 1.71
C TYR A 30 0.28 -11.18 1.79
N PRO A 31 0.96 -11.62 0.71
CA PRO A 31 1.59 -12.93 0.67
C PRO A 31 2.79 -13.00 1.62
N LYS A 32 2.58 -13.49 2.85
CA LYS A 32 3.62 -13.69 3.87
C LYS A 32 4.71 -14.69 3.47
N THR A 33 4.48 -15.50 2.43
CA THR A 33 5.40 -16.54 1.95
C THR A 33 6.42 -16.03 0.92
N MET A 34 6.27 -14.80 0.39
CA MET A 34 7.27 -14.21 -0.51
C MET A 34 8.54 -13.81 0.25
N THR A 35 9.60 -14.59 0.07
CA THR A 35 10.92 -14.39 0.72
C THR A 35 12.01 -13.97 -0.27
N LYS A 36 11.76 -14.07 -1.59
CA LYS A 36 12.74 -13.69 -2.62
C LYS A 36 12.73 -12.18 -2.82
N ILE A 37 13.89 -11.55 -2.60
CA ILE A 37 14.14 -10.11 -2.82
C ILE A 37 13.61 -9.61 -4.18
N PRO A 38 13.93 -10.23 -5.34
CA PRO A 38 13.46 -9.71 -6.63
C PRO A 38 11.92 -9.70 -6.76
N MET A 39 11.24 -10.72 -6.23
CA MET A 39 9.77 -10.78 -6.27
C MET A 39 9.15 -9.71 -5.37
N LEU A 40 9.75 -9.43 -4.21
CA LEU A 40 9.30 -8.35 -3.32
C LEU A 40 9.48 -6.97 -3.95
N THR A 41 10.60 -6.75 -4.66
CA THR A 41 10.85 -5.49 -5.38
C THR A 41 9.83 -5.29 -6.50
N GLU A 42 9.58 -6.32 -7.31
CA GLU A 42 8.57 -6.27 -8.38
C GLU A 42 7.16 -6.03 -7.82
N LEU A 43 6.80 -6.72 -6.72
CA LEU A 43 5.53 -6.50 -6.03
C LEU A 43 5.40 -5.06 -5.56
N TYR A 44 6.45 -4.49 -4.97
CA TYR A 44 6.42 -3.13 -4.48
C TYR A 44 6.34 -2.09 -5.61
N LEU A 45 7.09 -2.28 -6.69
CA LEU A 45 7.01 -1.41 -7.88
C LEU A 45 5.61 -1.46 -8.50
N LYS A 46 5.02 -2.65 -8.60
CA LYS A 46 3.64 -2.81 -9.05
C LYS A 46 2.66 -2.12 -8.10
N TYR A 47 2.83 -2.29 -6.79
CA TYR A 47 1.99 -1.63 -5.78
C TYR A 47 2.03 -0.11 -5.88
N ILE A 48 3.19 0.51 -6.11
CA ILE A 48 3.29 1.97 -6.31
C ILE A 48 2.45 2.40 -7.51
N LYS A 49 2.57 1.68 -8.62
CA LYS A 49 1.81 1.99 -9.84
C LYS A 49 0.31 1.85 -9.61
N ASP A 50 -0.12 0.76 -8.98
CA ASP A 50 -1.53 0.51 -8.75
C ASP A 50 -2.11 1.50 -7.71
N CYS A 51 -1.32 1.94 -6.71
CA CYS A 51 -1.71 3.05 -5.81
C CYS A 51 -1.93 4.34 -6.58
N TRP A 52 -1.09 4.61 -7.60
CA TRP A 52 -1.18 5.83 -8.38
C TRP A 52 -2.43 5.80 -9.26
N GLU A 53 -2.72 4.68 -9.90
CA GLU A 53 -3.97 4.47 -10.64
C GLU A 53 -5.20 4.60 -9.72
N TYR A 54 -5.14 4.00 -8.52
CA TYR A 54 -6.21 4.08 -7.53
C TYR A 54 -6.47 5.53 -7.06
N GLN A 55 -5.40 6.29 -6.80
CA GLN A 55 -5.50 7.71 -6.45
C GLN A 55 -6.23 8.47 -7.56
N GLN A 56 -5.81 8.29 -8.82
CA GLN A 56 -6.41 9.00 -9.96
C GLN A 56 -7.88 8.62 -10.18
N GLU A 57 -8.27 7.37 -9.95
CA GLU A 57 -9.63 6.90 -10.16
C GLU A 57 -10.59 7.26 -9.01
N LYS A 58 -10.16 7.10 -7.75
CA LYS A 58 -11.03 7.23 -6.57
C LYS A 58 -10.89 8.57 -5.86
N CYS A 59 -9.69 9.14 -5.83
CA CYS A 59 -9.35 10.27 -4.97
C CYS A 59 -8.33 11.22 -5.62
N PRO A 60 -8.61 11.80 -6.80
CA PRO A 60 -7.65 12.65 -7.51
C PRO A 60 -7.28 13.92 -6.72
N GLU A 61 -8.13 14.33 -5.77
CA GLU A 61 -7.90 15.48 -4.90
C GLU A 61 -6.95 15.18 -3.72
N ILE A 62 -6.71 13.91 -3.41
CA ILE A 62 -5.84 13.50 -2.30
C ILE A 62 -4.40 13.43 -2.79
N ALA A 63 -3.47 14.00 -2.02
CA ALA A 63 -2.05 13.88 -2.29
C ALA A 63 -1.60 12.41 -2.20
N PHE A 64 -0.81 11.94 -3.17
CA PHE A 64 -0.29 10.57 -3.18
C PHE A 64 0.44 10.17 -1.89
N SER A 65 1.06 11.14 -1.21
CA SER A 65 1.71 10.92 0.09
C SER A 65 0.78 10.54 1.25
N GLN A 66 -0.54 10.61 1.03
CA GLN A 66 -1.56 10.23 2.01
C GLN A 66 -2.32 8.96 1.59
N ILE A 67 -2.02 8.40 0.42
CA ILE A 67 -2.74 7.24 -0.13
C ILE A 67 -2.65 6.03 0.80
N ASP A 68 -1.50 5.83 1.44
CA ASP A 68 -1.25 4.78 2.42
C ASP A 68 -2.18 4.91 3.64
N LYS A 69 -2.35 6.14 4.14
CA LYS A 69 -3.24 6.44 5.26
C LYS A 69 -4.70 6.27 4.88
N VAL A 70 -5.08 6.69 3.67
CA VAL A 70 -6.44 6.52 3.14
C VAL A 70 -6.78 5.04 3.04
N LEU A 71 -5.93 4.24 2.39
CA LEU A 71 -6.13 2.80 2.26
C LEU A 71 -6.20 2.11 3.64
N TYR A 72 -5.33 2.49 4.57
CA TYR A 72 -5.37 1.99 5.95
C TYR A 72 -6.70 2.32 6.65
N GLN A 73 -7.18 3.54 6.50
CA GLN A 73 -8.40 4.02 7.14
C GLN A 73 -9.64 3.36 6.53
N LEU A 74 -9.69 3.18 5.21
CA LEU A 74 -10.77 2.48 4.50
C LEU A 74 -10.94 1.03 5.00
N ASP A 75 -9.84 0.29 5.13
CA ASP A 75 -9.87 -1.08 5.66
C ASP A 75 -10.36 -1.12 7.12
N LYS A 76 -9.92 -0.12 7.91
CA LYS A 76 -10.28 0.01 9.33
C LYS A 76 -11.77 0.30 9.49
N GLU A 77 -12.33 1.16 8.65
CA GLU A 77 -13.76 1.51 8.64
C GLU A 77 -14.64 0.34 8.21
N LYS A 78 -14.17 -0.51 7.29
CA LYS A 78 -14.84 -1.78 6.97
C LYS A 78 -14.86 -2.80 8.11
N GLY A 79 -14.11 -2.55 9.20
CA GLY A 79 -14.07 -3.44 10.36
C GLY A 79 -13.29 -4.73 10.12
N ASN A 80 -12.47 -4.78 9.07
CA ASN A 80 -11.70 -5.98 8.75
C ASN A 80 -10.67 -6.27 9.86
N LYS A 81 -10.73 -7.47 10.44
CA LYS A 81 -9.74 -7.90 11.44
C LYS A 81 -8.37 -8.10 10.78
N VAL A 82 -7.33 -7.61 11.43
CA VAL A 82 -5.94 -7.93 11.05
C VAL A 82 -5.60 -9.29 11.64
N ILE A 83 -5.21 -10.23 10.78
CA ILE A 83 -4.76 -11.55 11.20
C ILE A 83 -3.23 -11.48 11.32
N TYR A 84 -2.76 -11.37 12.57
CA TYR A 84 -1.34 -11.34 12.93
C TYR A 84 -0.66 -12.66 12.57
#